data_AF-A0A7X9PFM2-F1
#
_entry.id   AF-A0A7X9PFM2-F1
#
_cell.length_a   1.000
_cell.length_b   1.000
_cell.length_c   1.000
_cell.angle_alpha   90.00
_cell.angle_beta   90.00
_cell.angle_gamma   90.00
#
_symmetry.space_group_name_H-M   'P 1'
#
loop_
_entity.id
_entity.type
_entity.pdbx_description
1 polymer ?
#
loop_
_entity_poly.entity_id
_entity_poly.type
_entity_poly.pdbx_seq_one_letter_code
_entity_poly.pdbx_strand_id
1 'polypeptide(L)'
;MERKMQRLPIKLADGQKIKLSPCGQNILIKKIIKDLCSLFTPGGHLIYVGDTNSKCAYYDSNKLAALGVTIKEFSKMPDVVVHHIKKNWLVLIEAVTSHGPVNPKRRQELKKLFAKSSAGLVFVTAFIDRHAMLKYLTDISWETEVWVAESPTHLIHFNGERFLGPYED
;
A
#
# COMPACT_ATOMS: atom_id res chain seq x y z
N MET A 1 -18.16 -20.60 22.08
CA MET A 1 -17.50 -21.33 20.98
C MET A 1 -17.31 -20.36 19.82
N GLU A 2 -16.13 -19.73 19.75
CA GLU A 2 -15.82 -18.77 18.68
C GLU A 2 -15.70 -19.50 17.34
N ARG A 3 -16.46 -19.07 16.34
CA ARG A 3 -16.26 -19.50 14.96
C ARG A 3 -14.84 -19.12 14.57
N LYS A 4 -13.97 -20.12 14.31
CA LYS A 4 -12.68 -19.90 13.63
C LYS A 4 -12.98 -19.29 12.25
N MET A 5 -13.07 -17.97 12.17
CA MET A 5 -13.25 -17.27 10.91
C MET A 5 -12.12 -17.69 9.97
N GLN A 6 -12.47 -18.17 8.77
CA GLN A 6 -11.51 -18.63 7.78
C GLN A 6 -10.61 -17.44 7.38
N ARG A 7 -9.34 -17.48 7.79
CA ARG A 7 -8.35 -16.44 7.46
C ARG A 7 -8.09 -16.44 5.95
N LEU A 8 -7.81 -15.26 5.39
CA LEU A 8 -7.47 -15.09 3.98
C LEU A 8 -5.99 -15.43 3.76
N PRO A 9 -5.65 -16.52 3.04
CA PRO A 9 -4.27 -16.83 2.71
C PRO A 9 -3.77 -15.93 1.58
N ILE A 10 -2.55 -15.44 1.73
CA ILE A 10 -1.79 -14.70 0.71
C ILE A 10 -0.47 -15.44 0.52
N LYS A 11 -0.18 -15.85 -0.72
CA LYS A 11 1.11 -16.46 -1.08
C LYS A 11 2.02 -15.37 -1.61
N LEU A 12 3.18 -15.22 -0.99
CA LEU A 12 4.22 -14.30 -1.44
C LEU A 12 5.03 -14.92 -2.58
N ALA A 13 5.77 -14.07 -3.28
CA ALA A 13 6.64 -14.50 -4.40
C ALA A 13 7.72 -15.50 -3.96
N ASP A 14 8.20 -15.41 -2.73
CA ASP A 14 9.17 -16.34 -2.13
C ASP A 14 8.54 -17.64 -1.57
N GLY A 15 7.24 -17.82 -1.77
CA GLY A 15 6.49 -18.99 -1.30
C GLY A 15 5.97 -18.90 0.14
N GLN A 16 6.34 -17.87 0.91
CA GLN A 16 5.79 -17.65 2.24
C GLN A 16 4.27 -17.43 2.19
N LYS A 17 3.57 -17.81 3.26
CA LYS A 17 2.12 -17.65 3.38
C LYS A 17 1.78 -16.70 4.53
N ILE A 18 1.18 -15.57 4.20
CA ILE A 18 0.58 -14.65 5.18
C ILE A 18 -0.90 -15.03 5.36
N LYS A 19 -1.42 -14.89 6.59
CA LYS A 19 -2.83 -15.11 6.90
C LYS A 19 -3.44 -13.83 7.48
N LEU A 20 -4.32 -13.19 6.73
CA LEU A 20 -5.07 -12.03 7.19
C LEU A 20 -6.43 -12.43 7.79
N SER A 21 -6.92 -11.64 8.74
CA SER A 21 -8.32 -11.76 9.18
C SER A 21 -9.28 -11.38 8.04
N PRO A 22 -10.44 -12.04 7.88
CA PRO A 22 -11.31 -11.84 6.70
C PRO A 22 -12.25 -10.63 6.84
N CYS A 23 -11.79 -9.51 7.39
CA CYS A 23 -12.64 -8.36 7.69
C CYS A 23 -12.01 -7.01 7.30
N GLY A 24 -12.88 -6.03 7.06
CA GLY A 24 -12.51 -4.65 6.76
C GLY A 24 -11.59 -4.53 5.55
N GLN A 25 -10.51 -3.77 5.71
CA GLN A 25 -9.53 -3.48 4.66
C GLN A 25 -8.74 -4.70 4.16
N ASN A 26 -8.75 -5.83 4.88
CA ASN A 26 -7.93 -6.99 4.52
C ASN A 26 -8.33 -7.65 3.17
N ILE A 27 -9.59 -7.49 2.74
CA ILE A 27 -10.03 -7.91 1.41
C ILE A 27 -9.31 -7.08 0.34
N LEU A 28 -9.19 -5.77 0.55
CA LEU A 28 -8.50 -4.86 -0.34
C LEU A 28 -6.98 -5.06 -0.29
N ILE A 29 -6.39 -5.28 0.89
CA ILE A 29 -4.96 -5.64 1.05
C ILE A 29 -4.61 -6.87 0.23
N LYS A 30 -5.46 -7.90 0.23
CA LYS A 30 -5.24 -9.09 -0.62
C LYS A 30 -5.19 -8.73 -2.10
N LYS A 31 -6.09 -7.86 -2.57
CA LYS A 31 -6.12 -7.37 -3.97
C LYS A 31 -4.91 -6.49 -4.29
N ILE A 32 -4.49 -5.64 -3.37
CA ILE A 32 -3.26 -4.84 -3.49
C ILE A 32 -2.06 -5.77 -3.73
N ILE A 33 -1.85 -6.77 -2.86
CA ILE A 33 -0.69 -7.66 -2.97
C ILE A 33 -0.76 -8.52 -4.24
N LYS A 34 -1.95 -9.00 -4.61
CA LYS A 34 -2.11 -9.89 -5.77
C LYS A 34 -2.06 -9.13 -7.10
N ASP A 35 -2.71 -7.98 -7.19
CA ASP A 35 -3.01 -7.31 -8.45
C ASP A 35 -2.12 -6.05 -8.59
N LEU A 36 -2.23 -5.06 -7.69
CA LEU A 36 -1.40 -3.83 -7.75
C LEU A 36 0.10 -4.15 -7.74
N CYS A 37 0.56 -4.95 -6.77
CA CYS A 37 1.99 -5.21 -6.64
C CYS A 37 2.55 -5.99 -7.82
N SER A 38 1.79 -6.97 -8.33
CA SER A 38 2.21 -7.76 -9.50
C SER A 38 2.31 -6.92 -10.77
N LEU A 39 1.43 -5.93 -10.94
CA LEU A 39 1.36 -5.10 -12.15
C LEU A 39 2.36 -3.92 -12.09
N PHE A 40 2.44 -3.21 -10.97
CA PHE A 40 3.17 -1.94 -10.87
C PHE A 40 4.48 -2.02 -10.10
N THR A 41 4.71 -3.08 -9.34
CA THR A 41 5.98 -3.33 -8.65
C THR A 41 6.51 -4.74 -8.90
N PRO A 42 6.60 -5.19 -10.17
CA PRO A 42 7.07 -6.54 -10.48
C PRO A 42 8.49 -6.76 -9.93
N GLY A 43 8.70 -7.92 -9.30
CA GLY A 43 9.94 -8.23 -8.57
C GLY A 43 10.14 -7.41 -7.30
N GLY A 44 9.10 -6.70 -6.83
CA GLY A 44 9.12 -5.99 -5.56
C GLY A 44 9.12 -6.94 -4.36
N HIS A 45 9.80 -6.53 -3.30
CA HIS A 45 9.78 -7.24 -2.03
C HIS A 45 8.73 -6.65 -1.11
N LEU A 46 7.80 -7.49 -0.65
CA LEU A 46 6.89 -7.11 0.42
C LEU A 46 7.70 -6.88 1.70
N ILE A 47 7.48 -5.74 2.35
CA ILE A 47 8.19 -5.33 3.58
C ILE A 47 7.26 -5.38 4.77
N TYR A 48 6.03 -4.91 4.63
CA TYR A 48 5.08 -4.84 5.73
C TYR A 48 3.65 -5.07 5.24
N VAL A 49 2.86 -5.76 6.06
CA VAL A 49 1.41 -5.89 5.90
C VAL A 49 0.74 -5.71 7.25
N GLY A 50 -0.10 -4.69 7.35
CA GLY A 50 -1.00 -4.47 8.47
C GLY A 50 -2.13 -5.50 8.49
N ASP A 51 -2.68 -5.74 9.68
CA ASP A 51 -3.89 -6.54 9.85
C ASP A 51 -4.82 -5.84 10.81
N THR A 52 -6.11 -5.81 10.47
CA THR A 52 -7.18 -5.17 11.25
C THR A 52 -7.18 -5.64 12.71
N ASN A 53 -6.83 -6.90 13.00
CA ASN A 53 -6.91 -7.47 14.34
C ASN A 53 -5.55 -7.53 15.05
N SER A 54 -4.48 -7.96 14.37
CA SER A 54 -3.16 -8.14 14.99
C SER A 54 -2.23 -6.94 14.85
N LYS A 55 -2.65 -5.86 14.17
CA LYS A 55 -1.87 -4.67 13.79
C LYS A 55 -0.70 -4.95 12.84
N CYS A 56 -0.16 -6.16 12.81
CA CYS A 56 0.90 -6.60 11.92
C CYS A 56 0.66 -8.07 11.56
N ALA A 57 0.53 -8.35 10.26
CA ALA A 57 0.50 -9.71 9.73
C ALA A 57 1.84 -10.16 9.16
N TYR A 58 2.68 -9.21 8.73
CA TYR A 58 4.00 -9.50 8.19
C TYR A 58 4.91 -8.27 8.31
N TYR A 59 6.17 -8.50 8.64
CA TYR A 59 7.19 -7.45 8.69
C TYR A 59 8.59 -8.03 8.45
N ASP A 60 9.28 -7.53 7.43
CA ASP A 60 10.69 -7.82 7.15
C ASP A 60 11.57 -6.65 7.65
N SER A 61 11.96 -6.73 8.92
CA SER A 61 12.78 -5.70 9.57
C SER A 61 14.15 -5.55 8.93
N ASN A 62 14.74 -6.65 8.44
CA ASN A 62 16.10 -6.66 7.93
C ASN A 62 16.19 -5.92 6.60
N LYS A 63 15.24 -6.17 5.68
CA LYS A 63 15.16 -5.45 4.41
C LYS A 63 14.86 -3.98 4.61
N LEU A 64 13.98 -3.62 5.54
CA LEU A 64 13.68 -2.21 5.82
C LEU A 64 14.88 -1.50 6.46
N ALA A 65 15.59 -2.16 7.38
CA ALA A 65 16.80 -1.64 8.00
C ALA A 65 17.94 -1.44 6.99
N ALA A 66 18.06 -2.32 6.00
CA ALA A 66 19.01 -2.15 4.90
C ALA A 66 18.76 -0.89 4.05
N LEU A 67 17.54 -0.35 4.09
CA LEU A 67 17.17 0.93 3.48
C LEU A 67 17.35 2.12 4.42
N GLY A 68 17.89 1.94 5.62
CA GLY A 68 18.11 3.00 6.61
C GLY A 68 16.88 3.34 7.48
N VAL A 69 15.82 2.53 7.40
CA VAL A 69 14.57 2.78 8.14
C VAL A 69 14.39 1.75 9.25
N THR A 70 14.06 2.22 10.46
CA THR A 70 13.74 1.36 11.60
C THR A 70 12.45 1.82 12.24
N ILE A 71 11.48 0.90 12.36
CA ILE A 71 10.15 1.19 12.86
C ILE A 71 10.05 0.76 14.32
N LYS A 72 9.63 1.69 15.18
CA LYS A 72 9.36 1.43 16.61
C LYS A 72 7.89 1.18 16.90
N GLU A 73 7.00 1.75 16.08
CA GLU A 73 5.57 1.79 16.35
C GLU A 73 4.78 1.43 15.08
N PHE A 74 4.24 0.22 15.03
CA PHE A 74 3.51 -0.27 13.85
C PHE A 74 2.18 0.47 13.60
N SER A 75 1.60 1.14 14.60
CA SER A 75 0.38 1.94 14.45
C SER A 75 0.51 3.09 13.44
N LYS A 76 1.75 3.53 13.16
CA LYS A 76 2.04 4.62 12.22
C LYS A 76 2.37 4.13 10.81
N MET A 77 2.54 2.82 10.62
CA MET A 77 2.80 2.22 9.32
C MET A 77 1.57 2.37 8.41
N PRO A 78 1.76 2.45 7.09
CA PRO A 78 0.66 2.30 6.14
C PRO A 78 0.24 0.82 6.08
N ASP A 79 -0.93 0.52 5.51
CA ASP A 79 -1.43 -0.85 5.46
C ASP A 79 -0.52 -1.84 4.73
N VAL A 80 0.17 -1.41 3.66
CA VAL A 80 1.13 -2.24 2.92
C VAL A 80 2.38 -1.43 2.56
N VAL A 81 3.56 -2.03 2.71
CA VAL A 81 4.83 -1.48 2.22
C VAL A 81 5.51 -2.48 1.29
N VAL A 82 5.90 -2.02 0.10
CA VAL A 82 6.65 -2.80 -0.88
C VAL A 82 7.90 -2.05 -1.30
N HIS A 83 9.03 -2.73 -1.36
CA HIS A 83 10.26 -2.22 -1.96
C HIS A 83 10.36 -2.68 -3.41
N HIS A 84 10.12 -1.78 -4.36
CA HIS A 84 10.32 -2.05 -5.78
C HIS A 84 11.81 -1.93 -6.13
N ILE A 85 12.49 -3.08 -6.16
CA ILE A 85 13.95 -3.19 -6.25
C ILE A 85 14.51 -2.47 -7.49
N LYS A 86 13.91 -2.72 -8.67
CA LYS A 86 14.40 -2.19 -9.95
C LYS A 86 14.50 -0.67 -10.00
N LYS A 87 13.61 0.04 -9.29
CA LYS A 87 13.58 1.51 -9.25
C LYS A 87 14.06 2.09 -7.91
N ASN A 88 14.40 1.22 -6.96
CA ASN A 88 14.69 1.57 -5.58
C ASN A 88 13.60 2.48 -4.96
N TRP A 89 12.34 2.03 -5.01
CA TRP A 89 11.21 2.76 -4.42
C TRP A 89 10.60 2.01 -3.25
N LEU A 90 10.28 2.71 -2.18
CA LEU A 90 9.33 2.25 -1.17
C LEU A 90 7.94 2.74 -1.54
N VAL A 91 7.08 1.81 -1.93
CA VAL A 91 5.67 2.05 -2.22
C VAL A 91 4.88 1.84 -0.92
N LEU A 92 4.34 2.94 -0.41
CA LEU A 92 3.59 3.06 0.84
C LEU A 92 2.10 3.13 0.50
N ILE A 93 1.34 2.11 0.84
CA ILE A 93 -0.02 1.91 0.33
C ILE A 93 -1.02 1.89 1.49
N GLU A 94 -2.03 2.76 1.44
CA GLU A 94 -3.19 2.74 2.36
C GLU A 94 -4.39 2.07 1.67
N ALA A 95 -5.01 1.10 2.33
CA ALA A 95 -6.18 0.37 1.86
C ALA A 95 -7.46 0.99 2.45
N VAL A 96 -8.04 1.95 1.74
CA VAL A 96 -9.10 2.78 2.30
C VAL A 96 -10.43 2.02 2.38
N THR A 97 -10.91 1.90 3.62
CA THR A 97 -12.29 1.47 3.93
C THR A 97 -12.95 2.51 4.85
N SER A 98 -12.39 2.72 6.04
CA SER A 98 -12.88 3.71 7.02
C SER A 98 -11.82 4.71 7.49
N HIS A 99 -10.52 4.37 7.44
CA HIS A 99 -9.44 5.17 8.04
C HIS A 99 -8.92 6.33 7.16
N GLY A 100 -9.55 6.57 6.01
CA GLY A 100 -9.25 7.69 5.12
C GLY A 100 -8.01 7.48 4.23
N PRO A 101 -7.82 8.33 3.20
CA PRO A 101 -6.76 8.18 2.21
C PRO A 101 -5.42 8.72 2.71
N VAL A 102 -4.39 8.63 1.86
CA VAL A 102 -3.18 9.44 2.03
C VAL A 102 -3.51 10.91 1.77
N ASN A 103 -3.97 11.59 2.81
CA ASN A 103 -4.22 13.03 2.81
C ASN A 103 -2.93 13.83 3.07
N PRO A 104 -2.92 15.18 2.94
CA PRO A 104 -1.70 15.98 3.09
C PRO A 104 -0.99 15.77 4.44
N LYS A 105 -1.75 15.64 5.53
CA LYS A 105 -1.20 15.37 6.86
C LYS A 105 -0.55 13.99 6.93
N ARG A 106 -1.26 12.94 6.50
CA ARG A 106 -0.78 11.56 6.50
C ARG A 106 0.44 11.39 5.60
N ARG A 107 0.46 12.04 4.45
CA ARG A 107 1.62 12.11 3.55
C ARG A 107 2.85 12.66 4.28
N GLN A 108 2.71 13.76 5.01
CA GLN A 108 3.81 14.34 5.78
C GLN A 108 4.28 13.43 6.92
N GLU A 109 3.36 12.75 7.61
CA GLU A 109 3.69 11.77 8.65
C GLU A 109 4.50 10.60 8.09
N LEU A 110 4.08 10.04 6.95
CA LEU A 110 4.79 8.98 6.27
C LEU A 110 6.16 9.47 5.75
N LYS A 111 6.25 10.66 5.16
CA LYS A 111 7.53 11.27 4.77
C LYS A 111 8.50 11.36 5.96
N LYS A 112 8.02 11.77 7.13
CA LYS A 112 8.83 11.84 8.35
C LYS A 112 9.24 10.46 8.84
N LEU A 113 8.31 9.50 8.85
CA LEU A 113 8.55 8.12 9.30
C LEU A 113 9.62 7.43 8.46
N PHE A 114 9.63 7.68 7.15
CA PHE A 114 10.56 7.08 6.18
C PHE A 114 11.68 8.06 5.74
N ALA A 115 11.91 9.16 6.47
CA ALA A 115 12.82 10.24 6.05
C ALA A 115 14.28 9.79 5.87
N LYS A 116 14.70 8.74 6.57
CA LYS A 116 16.05 8.16 6.46
C LYS A 116 16.18 7.11 5.35
N SER A 117 15.11 6.87 4.59
CA SER A 117 15.15 5.87 3.54
C SER A 117 16.12 6.27 2.43
N SER A 118 16.95 5.31 2.01
CA SER A 118 17.74 5.44 0.77
C SER A 118 16.91 5.20 -0.50
N ALA A 119 15.66 4.76 -0.37
CA ALA A 119 14.72 4.54 -1.47
C ALA A 119 13.80 5.75 -1.68
N GLY A 120 13.39 6.00 -2.93
CA GLY A 120 12.38 7.01 -3.23
C GLY A 120 11.02 6.60 -2.68
N LEU A 121 10.24 7.56 -2.15
CA LEU A 121 8.93 7.27 -1.58
C LEU A 121 7.82 7.47 -2.62
N VAL A 122 6.99 6.44 -2.80
CA VAL A 122 5.76 6.49 -3.61
C VAL A 122 4.58 6.27 -2.67
N PHE A 123 3.62 7.18 -2.69
CA PHE A 123 2.43 7.11 -1.85
C PHE A 123 1.25 6.68 -2.68
N VAL A 124 0.55 5.63 -2.24
CA VAL A 124 -0.60 5.09 -2.95
C VAL A 124 -1.80 5.02 -2.03
N THR A 125 -2.93 5.57 -2.47
CA THR A 125 -4.22 5.30 -1.86
C THR A 125 -4.95 4.25 -2.69
N ALA A 126 -5.35 3.15 -2.09
CA ALA A 126 -6.08 2.08 -2.77
C ALA A 126 -7.56 2.08 -2.36
N PHE A 127 -8.44 1.89 -3.34
CA PHE A 127 -9.88 1.72 -3.16
C PHE A 127 -10.37 0.43 -3.81
N ILE A 128 -11.51 -0.09 -3.35
CA ILE A 128 -12.13 -1.25 -3.98
C ILE A 128 -12.73 -0.91 -5.36
N ASP A 129 -13.38 0.25 -5.46
CA ASP A 129 -14.02 0.78 -6.67
C ASP A 129 -13.98 2.32 -6.67
N ARG A 130 -14.35 2.94 -7.80
CA ARG A 130 -14.36 4.41 -7.91
C ARG A 130 -15.46 5.06 -7.06
N HIS A 131 -16.53 4.34 -6.74
CA HIS A 131 -17.61 4.86 -5.91
C HIS A 131 -17.14 5.10 -4.48
N ALA A 132 -16.37 4.16 -3.91
CA ALA A 132 -15.71 4.30 -2.62
C ALA A 132 -14.71 5.47 -2.62
N MET A 133 -14.00 5.69 -3.73
CA MET A 133 -13.07 6.82 -3.90
C MET A 133 -13.77 8.17 -3.84
N LEU A 134 -14.98 8.32 -4.41
CA LEU A 134 -15.70 9.61 -4.46
C LEU A 134 -15.84 10.28 -3.08
N LYS A 135 -16.09 9.48 -2.04
CA LYS A 135 -16.24 9.97 -0.66
C LYS A 135 -14.99 10.69 -0.14
N TYR A 136 -13.83 10.35 -0.67
CA TYR A 136 -12.52 10.82 -0.18
C TYR A 136 -11.79 11.69 -1.21
N LEU A 137 -12.40 11.96 -2.36
CA LEU A 137 -11.75 12.61 -3.50
C LEU A 137 -11.07 13.95 -3.12
N THR A 138 -11.75 14.74 -2.28
CA THR A 138 -11.27 16.05 -1.81
C THR A 138 -10.13 15.97 -0.80
N ASP A 139 -9.95 14.81 -0.16
CA ASP A 139 -8.99 14.62 0.92
C ASP A 139 -7.68 14.01 0.42
N ILE A 140 -7.66 13.44 -0.79
CA ILE A 140 -6.47 12.81 -1.38
C ILE A 140 -5.41 13.89 -1.62
N SER A 141 -4.20 13.64 -1.13
CA SER A 141 -3.08 14.57 -1.31
C SER A 141 -2.63 14.61 -2.76
N TRP A 142 -2.28 15.80 -3.24
CA TRP A 142 -1.40 15.96 -4.40
C TRP A 142 -0.06 15.23 -4.21
N GLU A 143 0.62 14.96 -5.32
CA GLU A 143 1.86 14.17 -5.40
C GLU A 143 1.70 12.77 -4.77
N THR A 144 0.56 12.14 -5.02
CA THR A 144 0.28 10.75 -4.67
C THR A 144 -0.41 10.03 -5.83
N GLU A 145 -0.39 8.71 -5.77
CA GLU A 145 -1.07 7.84 -6.71
C GLU A 145 -2.35 7.27 -6.09
N VAL A 146 -3.33 6.98 -6.92
CA VAL A 146 -4.54 6.26 -6.53
C VAL A 146 -4.67 5.01 -7.39
N TRP A 147 -4.97 3.89 -6.73
CA TRP A 147 -5.28 2.63 -7.38
C TRP A 147 -6.69 2.16 -7.03
N VAL A 148 -7.40 1.62 -8.01
CA VAL A 148 -8.75 1.12 -7.82
C VAL A 148 -8.82 -0.34 -8.26
N ALA A 149 -9.22 -1.23 -7.35
CA ALA A 149 -9.18 -2.66 -7.61
C ALA A 149 -10.18 -3.13 -8.70
N GLU A 150 -11.24 -2.37 -8.96
CA GLU A 150 -12.17 -2.56 -10.07
C GLU A 150 -11.49 -2.39 -11.45
N SER A 151 -10.45 -1.55 -11.55
CA SER A 151 -9.70 -1.28 -12.77
C SER A 151 -8.20 -1.50 -12.52
N PRO A 152 -7.77 -2.75 -12.26
CA PRO A 152 -6.50 -3.05 -11.61
C PRO A 152 -5.27 -2.70 -12.45
N THR A 153 -5.43 -2.54 -13.77
CA THR A 153 -4.37 -2.19 -14.72
C THR A 153 -4.09 -0.69 -14.83
N HIS A 154 -4.85 0.15 -14.13
CA HIS A 154 -4.75 1.60 -14.21
C HIS A 154 -4.33 2.22 -12.88
N LEU A 155 -3.66 3.38 -12.96
CA LEU A 155 -3.38 4.27 -11.84
C LEU A 155 -3.89 5.67 -12.17
N ILE A 156 -4.31 6.39 -11.14
CA ILE A 156 -4.66 7.81 -11.24
C ILE A 156 -3.57 8.59 -10.52
N HIS A 157 -2.92 9.51 -11.24
CA HIS A 157 -1.90 10.37 -10.67
C HIS A 157 -2.51 11.71 -10.24
N PHE A 158 -2.35 12.08 -8.98
CA PHE A 158 -2.78 13.39 -8.46
C PHE A 158 -1.61 14.38 -8.55
N ASN A 159 -1.20 14.78 -9.76
CA ASN A 159 -0.37 15.96 -10.07
C ASN A 159 -0.26 16.17 -11.61
N GLY A 160 0.44 17.20 -12.08
CA GLY A 160 0.46 17.59 -13.50
C GLY A 160 1.81 17.71 -14.20
N GLU A 161 2.88 18.16 -13.53
CA GLU A 161 4.10 18.59 -14.24
C GLU A 161 4.86 17.46 -14.98
N ARG A 162 4.56 16.19 -14.66
CA ARG A 162 5.32 15.03 -15.14
C ARG A 162 4.69 14.28 -16.32
N PHE A 163 3.41 14.51 -16.64
CA PHE A 163 2.63 13.54 -17.45
C PHE A 163 1.71 14.14 -18.52
N LEU A 164 1.94 15.37 -18.98
CA LEU A 164 1.19 15.90 -20.12
C LEU A 164 1.66 15.24 -21.42
N GLY A 165 0.76 14.59 -22.13
CA GLY A 165 1.00 13.96 -23.43
C GLY A 165 -0.24 13.20 -23.90
N PRO A 166 -0.40 12.99 -25.23
CA PRO A 166 -1.51 12.19 -25.76
C PRO A 166 -1.34 10.70 -25.43
N TYR A 167 -2.46 9.99 -25.31
CA TYR A 167 -2.47 8.52 -25.35
C TYR A 167 -2.46 8.04 -26.81
N GLU A 168 -1.78 6.92 -27.08
CA GLU A 168 -1.84 6.22 -28.37
C GLU A 168 -2.90 5.12 -28.29
N ASP A 169 -3.65 4.90 -29.38
CA ASP A 169 -4.69 3.86 -29.53
C ASP A 169 -4.11 2.49 -29.91
#